data_AF-A0AAN6IIJ4-F1
#
_entry.id   AF-A0AAN6IIJ4-F1
#
_cell.length_a   1.000
_cell.length_b   1.000
_cell.length_c   1.000
_cell.angle_alpha   90.00
_cell.angle_beta   90.00
_cell.angle_gamma   90.00
#
_symmetry.space_group_name_H-M   'P 1'
#
loop_
_entity.id
_entity.type
_entity.pdbx_description
1 polymer ?
#
loop_
_entity_poly.entity_id
_entity_poly.type
_entity_poly.pdbx_seq_one_letter_code
_entity_poly.pdbx_strand_id
1 'polypeptide(L)'
;MDTFITKEVYSETIAAIKLEHLRDLAILVDKYMFIGPIPASIKDSLAQYFSTSPQADYREISASPEILFISYFLNLPDMFAKASHQMMWFFSKANMHKHASSALVPLLPLDIFEQFEQEGKRLRSYLLHELPPVFYPDPHGGDSSDDEVDKFWCQKCAAFPHKERWLMEIVRKNGLWKWEEANGVTFSLREIFSSYITDMQQLDYCAHRDPDSSELACGKFKVRYVDVNREEMIHDVYNAIGGVCIHCFRGGQFRYTACCPGHGLALA
;
A
#
# COMPACT_ATOMS: atom_id res chain seq x y z
N MET A 1 25.63 60.83 -3.77
CA MET A 1 26.50 59.79 -3.16
C MET A 1 25.67 59.09 -2.10
N ASP A 2 25.15 57.96 -2.55
CA ASP A 2 24.91 56.70 -1.82
C ASP A 2 24.10 56.74 -0.52
N THR A 3 22.78 56.74 -0.71
CA THR A 3 21.85 56.10 0.22
C THR A 3 22.06 54.59 0.14
N PHE A 4 22.83 54.04 1.07
CA PHE A 4 22.83 52.61 1.39
C PHE A 4 21.45 52.26 1.97
N ILE A 5 20.55 51.75 1.13
CA ILE A 5 19.39 50.99 1.60
C ILE A 5 19.88 49.55 1.72
N THR A 6 20.19 49.17 2.96
CA THR A 6 20.50 47.80 3.34
C THR A 6 19.36 46.87 2.96
N LYS A 7 19.72 45.74 2.33
CA LYS A 7 18.89 44.57 2.04
C LYS A 7 18.45 43.88 3.34
N GLU A 8 17.69 44.57 4.19
CA GLU A 8 17.25 44.03 5.49
C GLU A 8 15.76 44.24 5.74
N VAL A 9 14.90 44.13 4.73
CA VAL A 9 13.44 44.07 4.97
C VAL A 9 12.72 43.24 3.91
N TYR A 10 13.01 41.94 3.80
CA TYR A 10 12.06 40.95 3.22
C TYR A 10 12.27 39.55 3.84
N SER A 11 12.67 39.49 5.12
CA SER A 11 12.47 38.30 5.94
C SER A 11 11.17 38.50 6.74
N GLU A 12 10.10 38.88 6.05
CA GLU A 12 8.76 38.60 6.58
C GLU A 12 8.62 37.09 6.56
N THR A 13 8.63 36.51 7.75
CA THR A 13 8.25 35.14 8.02
C THR A 13 6.93 34.87 7.32
N ILE A 14 6.95 34.31 6.10
CA ILE A 14 5.76 33.75 5.48
C ILE A 14 5.27 32.74 6.52
N ALA A 15 4.16 33.06 7.19
CA ALA A 15 3.56 32.15 8.15
C ALA A 15 3.45 30.78 7.46
N ALA A 16 4.05 29.75 8.08
CA ALA A 16 4.13 28.43 7.46
C ALA A 16 2.73 28.02 6.97
N ILE A 17 2.61 27.71 5.68
CA ILE A 17 1.32 27.39 5.08
C ILE A 17 0.86 26.06 5.69
N LYS A 18 -0.19 26.13 6.50
CA LYS A 18 -0.79 24.96 7.16
C LYS A 18 -1.74 24.23 6.22
N LEU A 19 -1.99 22.95 6.53
CA LEU A 19 -2.93 22.12 5.79
C LEU A 19 -4.35 22.73 5.72
N GLU A 20 -4.80 23.37 6.80
CA GLU A 20 -6.09 24.06 6.84
C GLU A 20 -6.23 25.18 5.79
N HIS A 21 -5.17 25.98 5.59
CA HIS A 21 -5.16 27.04 4.57
C HIS A 21 -5.22 26.45 3.16
N LEU A 22 -4.57 25.30 2.94
CA LEU A 22 -4.55 24.61 1.65
C LEU A 22 -5.90 23.97 1.33
N ARG A 23 -6.62 23.48 2.35
CA ARG A 23 -8.00 23.00 2.22
C ARG A 23 -8.93 24.12 1.75
N ASP A 24 -8.87 25.29 2.39
CA ASP A 24 -9.70 26.44 2.01
C ASP A 24 -9.38 26.89 0.58
N LEU A 25 -8.09 26.92 0.22
CA LEU A 25 -7.66 27.20 -1.14
C LEU A 25 -8.24 26.19 -2.15
N ALA A 26 -8.20 24.89 -1.86
CA ALA A 26 -8.77 23.85 -2.72
C ALA A 26 -10.27 24.05 -2.98
N ILE A 27 -11.03 24.40 -1.94
CA ILE A 27 -12.48 24.71 -2.05
C ILE A 27 -12.69 25.94 -2.93
N LEU A 28 -11.86 26.98 -2.79
CA LEU A 28 -11.95 28.18 -3.62
C LEU A 28 -11.59 27.90 -5.08
N VAL A 29 -10.55 27.11 -5.34
CA VAL A 29 -10.16 26.71 -6.70
C VAL A 29 -11.28 25.95 -7.40
N ASP A 30 -11.93 25.02 -6.71
CA ASP A 30 -13.09 24.30 -7.22
C ASP A 30 -14.25 25.26 -7.53
N LYS A 31 -14.64 26.09 -6.55
CA LYS A 31 -15.76 27.04 -6.67
C LYS A 31 -15.59 28.05 -7.81
N TYR A 32 -14.36 28.53 -8.01
CA TYR A 32 -14.07 29.57 -9.00
C TYR A 32 -13.43 29.03 -10.29
N MET A 33 -13.32 27.71 -10.44
CA MET A 33 -12.70 27.03 -11.58
C MET A 33 -11.35 27.66 -11.98
N PHE A 34 -10.49 27.90 -10.99
CA PHE A 34 -9.25 28.64 -11.24
C PHE A 34 -8.35 27.92 -12.27
N ILE A 35 -7.94 28.66 -13.31
CA ILE A 35 -7.07 28.18 -14.38
C ILE A 35 -5.76 29.00 -14.33
N GLY A 36 -4.88 28.67 -13.39
CA GLY A 36 -3.59 29.34 -13.26
C GLY A 36 -2.56 28.45 -12.59
N PRO A 37 -1.26 28.82 -12.65
CA PRO A 37 -0.21 28.06 -12.03
C PRO A 37 -0.34 28.09 -10.50
N ILE A 38 -0.15 26.93 -9.87
CA ILE A 38 -0.08 26.84 -8.41
C ILE A 38 1.36 27.19 -7.96
N PRO A 39 1.53 28.14 -7.02
CA PRO A 39 2.83 28.47 -6.45
C PRO A 39 3.61 27.25 -5.93
N ALA A 40 4.93 27.23 -6.17
CA ALA A 40 5.80 26.13 -5.73
C ALA A 40 5.77 25.92 -4.20
N SER A 41 5.64 27.00 -3.43
CA SER A 41 5.53 26.96 -1.98
C SER A 41 4.37 26.09 -1.46
N ILE A 42 3.30 25.93 -2.24
CA ILE A 42 2.19 25.02 -1.89
C ILE A 42 2.64 23.57 -2.02
N LYS A 43 3.35 23.22 -3.10
CA LYS A 43 3.92 21.87 -3.28
C LYS A 43 4.92 21.56 -2.16
N ASP A 44 5.80 22.51 -1.86
CA ASP A 44 6.82 22.35 -0.81
C ASP A 44 6.17 22.17 0.57
N SER A 45 5.06 22.86 0.83
CA SER A 45 4.31 22.72 2.08
C SER A 45 3.61 21.36 2.19
N LEU A 46 3.04 20.84 1.11
CA LEU A 46 2.45 19.49 1.07
C LEU A 46 3.52 18.40 1.18
N ALA A 47 4.71 18.63 0.61
CA ALA A 47 5.77 17.64 0.58
C ALA A 47 6.29 17.25 1.98
N GLN A 48 6.14 18.14 2.97
CA GLN A 48 6.58 17.92 4.36
C GLN A 48 5.80 16.81 5.09
N TYR A 49 4.63 16.43 4.58
CA TYR A 49 3.78 15.39 5.18
C TYR A 49 4.03 14.00 4.57
N PHE A 50 4.92 13.89 3.58
CA PHE A 50 5.27 12.60 3.01
C PHE A 50 6.44 11.97 3.75
N SER A 51 6.33 10.66 3.95
CA SER A 51 7.38 9.78 4.45
C SER A 51 7.68 8.75 3.37
N THR A 52 8.97 8.51 3.13
CA THR A 52 9.46 7.44 2.26
C THR A 52 9.57 6.10 2.97
N SER A 53 9.40 6.09 4.30
CA SER A 53 9.50 4.86 5.08
C SER A 53 8.18 4.07 5.02
N PRO A 54 8.20 2.79 4.58
CA PRO A 54 7.01 1.92 4.68
C PRO A 54 6.63 1.60 6.14
N GLN A 55 7.49 1.98 7.10
CA GLN A 55 7.30 1.78 8.53
C GLN A 55 7.00 3.08 9.30
N ALA A 56 6.71 4.18 8.59
CA ALA A 56 6.39 5.47 9.20
C ALA A 56 5.34 5.37 10.31
N ASP A 57 5.44 6.27 11.30
CA ASP A 57 4.40 6.41 12.32
C ASP A 57 3.13 6.93 11.64
N TYR A 58 1.98 6.34 12.00
CA TYR A 58 0.68 6.77 11.52
C TYR A 58 0.46 8.28 11.69
N ARG A 59 1.00 8.89 12.75
CA ARG A 59 0.87 10.34 13.00
C ARG A 59 1.51 11.17 11.90
N GLU A 60 2.63 10.72 11.34
CA GLU A 60 3.37 11.41 10.27
C GLU A 60 2.58 11.41 8.96
N ILE A 61 1.84 10.33 8.70
CA ILE A 61 1.11 10.11 7.44
C ILE A 61 -0.41 10.35 7.57
N SER A 62 -0.89 10.77 8.75
CA SER A 62 -2.32 10.94 9.04
C SER A 62 -3.01 11.98 8.16
N ALA A 63 -2.24 12.86 7.52
CA ALA A 63 -2.72 13.88 6.59
C ALA A 63 -2.89 13.38 5.14
N SER A 64 -2.42 12.18 4.78
CA SER A 64 -2.40 11.71 3.38
C SER A 64 -3.77 11.73 2.69
N PRO A 65 -4.90 11.32 3.31
CA PRO A 65 -6.21 11.41 2.67
C PRO A 65 -6.62 12.85 2.33
N GLU A 66 -6.28 13.79 3.21
CA GLU A 66 -6.56 15.20 2.98
C GLU A 66 -5.67 15.79 1.88
N ILE A 67 -4.38 15.45 1.89
CA ILE A 67 -3.42 15.87 0.87
C ILE A 67 -3.82 15.34 -0.50
N LEU A 68 -4.35 14.11 -0.58
CA LEU A 68 -4.88 13.54 -1.81
C LEU A 68 -5.95 14.46 -2.42
N PHE A 69 -6.92 14.89 -1.61
CA PHE A 69 -8.01 15.74 -2.09
C PHE A 69 -7.54 17.14 -2.43
N ILE A 70 -6.71 17.76 -1.59
CA ILE A 70 -6.11 19.07 -1.90
C ILE A 70 -5.35 18.99 -3.23
N SER A 71 -4.54 17.96 -3.42
CA SER A 71 -3.76 17.76 -4.65
C SER A 71 -4.66 17.55 -5.88
N TYR A 72 -5.82 16.92 -5.71
CA TYR A 72 -6.81 16.77 -6.78
C TYR A 72 -7.35 18.13 -7.26
N PHE A 73 -7.83 18.97 -6.35
CA PHE A 73 -8.42 20.28 -6.67
C PHE A 73 -7.38 21.27 -7.16
N LEU A 74 -6.18 21.25 -6.58
CA LEU A 74 -5.06 22.10 -7.01
C LEU A 74 -4.33 21.55 -8.25
N ASN A 75 -4.79 20.43 -8.83
CA ASN A 75 -4.18 19.81 -10.01
C ASN A 75 -2.65 19.57 -9.84
N LEU A 76 -2.28 18.85 -8.78
CA LEU A 76 -0.90 18.51 -8.42
C LEU A 76 -0.65 17.00 -8.59
N PRO A 77 -0.29 16.52 -9.80
CA PRO A 77 -0.22 15.08 -10.10
C PRO A 77 0.74 14.30 -9.19
N ASP A 78 1.95 14.82 -8.96
CA ASP A 78 2.98 14.12 -8.19
C ASP A 78 2.57 13.97 -6.71
N MET A 79 1.95 15.01 -6.14
CA MET A 79 1.48 15.00 -4.76
C MET A 79 0.27 14.08 -4.61
N PHE A 80 -0.62 14.07 -5.60
CA PHE A 80 -1.76 13.16 -5.65
C PHE A 80 -1.30 11.70 -5.71
N ALA A 81 -0.34 11.36 -6.57
CA ALA A 81 0.20 10.02 -6.68
C ALA A 81 0.85 9.56 -5.35
N LYS A 82 1.72 10.38 -4.76
CA LYS A 82 2.38 10.07 -3.47
C LYS A 82 1.39 9.91 -2.32
N ALA A 83 0.41 10.80 -2.23
CA ALA A 83 -0.64 10.72 -1.21
C ALA A 83 -1.47 9.45 -1.37
N SER A 84 -1.83 9.08 -2.62
CA SER A 84 -2.57 7.86 -2.89
C SER A 84 -1.76 6.62 -2.47
N HIS A 85 -0.49 6.56 -2.85
CA HIS A 85 0.42 5.46 -2.52
C HIS A 85 0.49 5.22 -1.00
N GLN A 86 0.78 6.28 -0.23
CA GLN A 86 0.78 6.18 1.23
C GLN A 86 -0.59 5.81 1.80
N MET A 87 -1.66 6.41 1.27
CA MET A 87 -3.02 6.14 1.74
C MET A 87 -3.35 4.65 1.63
N MET A 88 -3.04 4.02 0.49
CA MET A 88 -3.28 2.60 0.27
C MET A 88 -2.47 1.68 1.18
N TRP A 89 -1.24 2.09 1.52
CA TRP A 89 -0.40 1.30 2.42
C TRP A 89 -0.85 1.37 3.88
N PHE A 90 -1.13 2.58 4.37
CA PHE A 90 -1.29 2.83 5.81
C PHE A 90 -2.73 2.88 6.31
N PHE A 91 -3.72 3.03 5.43
CA PHE A 91 -5.11 3.24 5.85
C PHE A 91 -5.98 2.02 5.55
N SER A 92 -6.86 1.70 6.51
CA SER A 92 -8.07 0.95 6.23
C SER A 92 -9.17 1.89 5.76
N LYS A 93 -10.26 1.34 5.21
CA LYS A 93 -11.45 2.13 4.84
C LYS A 93 -11.97 2.98 6.00
N ALA A 94 -12.05 2.39 7.20
CA ALA A 94 -12.52 3.08 8.40
C ALA A 94 -11.60 4.25 8.80
N ASN A 95 -10.27 4.05 8.74
CA ASN A 95 -9.31 5.11 9.02
C ASN A 95 -9.37 6.20 7.95
N MET A 96 -9.53 5.83 6.67
CA MET A 96 -9.70 6.79 5.60
C MET A 96 -10.91 7.70 5.82
N HIS A 97 -12.07 7.16 6.20
CA HIS A 97 -13.26 7.95 6.53
C HIS A 97 -13.01 8.98 7.63
N LYS A 98 -12.26 8.61 8.66
CA LYS A 98 -11.95 9.49 9.80
C LYS A 98 -11.07 10.69 9.42
N HIS A 99 -10.17 10.50 8.46
CA HIS A 99 -9.17 11.50 8.06
C HIS A 99 -9.52 12.23 6.76
N ALA A 100 -10.51 11.73 6.02
CA ALA A 100 -11.02 12.38 4.82
C ALA A 100 -11.75 13.69 5.15
N SER A 101 -11.47 14.74 4.39
CA SER A 101 -12.16 16.02 4.55
C SER A 101 -13.61 15.92 4.12
N SER A 102 -14.54 16.07 5.07
CA SER A 102 -15.98 16.06 4.81
C SER A 102 -16.43 17.17 3.87
N ALA A 103 -15.65 18.25 3.74
CA ALA A 103 -15.91 19.34 2.81
C ALA A 103 -15.50 19.02 1.37
N LEU A 104 -14.47 18.20 1.18
CA LEU A 104 -13.90 17.90 -0.14
C LEU A 104 -14.44 16.61 -0.75
N VAL A 105 -14.78 15.61 0.07
CA VAL A 105 -15.30 14.32 -0.39
C VAL A 105 -16.54 14.46 -1.30
N PRO A 106 -17.56 15.29 -0.97
CA PRO A 106 -18.74 15.43 -1.83
C PRO A 106 -18.47 16.03 -3.22
N LEU A 107 -17.29 16.61 -3.42
CA LEU A 107 -16.88 17.25 -4.67
C LEU A 107 -16.13 16.30 -5.61
N LEU A 108 -15.90 15.05 -5.19
CA LEU A 108 -15.20 14.03 -5.98
C LEU A 108 -16.12 13.39 -7.02
N PRO A 109 -15.58 12.94 -8.17
CA PRO A 109 -16.38 12.37 -9.26
C PRO A 109 -16.88 10.93 -8.99
N LEU A 110 -16.49 10.32 -7.88
CA LEU A 110 -16.78 8.93 -7.54
C LEU A 110 -16.83 8.72 -6.03
N ASP A 111 -17.46 7.62 -5.59
CA ASP A 111 -17.39 7.18 -4.19
C ASP A 111 -15.99 6.64 -3.90
N ILE A 112 -15.14 7.53 -3.36
CA ILE A 112 -13.75 7.22 -3.09
C ILE A 112 -13.58 6.07 -2.09
N PHE A 113 -14.50 5.90 -1.15
CA PHE A 113 -14.36 4.88 -0.11
C PHE A 113 -14.72 3.50 -0.63
N GLU A 114 -15.74 3.41 -1.49
CA GLU A 114 -16.05 2.17 -2.19
C GLU A 114 -14.90 1.78 -3.13
N GLN A 115 -14.41 2.73 -3.93
CA GLN A 115 -13.29 2.51 -4.84
C GLN A 115 -12.01 2.11 -4.09
N PHE A 116 -11.72 2.74 -2.95
CA PHE A 116 -10.60 2.38 -2.09
C PHE A 116 -10.68 0.95 -1.58
N GLU A 117 -11.86 0.51 -1.15
CA GLU A 117 -12.07 -0.85 -0.68
C GLU A 117 -11.91 -1.88 -1.81
N GLN A 118 -12.54 -1.64 -2.96
CA GLN A 118 -12.45 -2.53 -4.13
C GLN A 118 -11.00 -2.69 -4.59
N GLU A 119 -10.28 -1.58 -4.67
CA GLU A 119 -8.90 -1.57 -5.14
C GLU A 119 -7.93 -2.14 -4.09
N GLY A 120 -8.21 -1.93 -2.80
CA GLY A 120 -7.52 -2.60 -1.71
C GLY A 120 -7.62 -4.13 -1.81
N LYS A 121 -8.83 -4.68 -2.05
CA LYS A 121 -9.02 -6.13 -2.28
C LYS A 121 -8.19 -6.63 -3.47
N ARG A 122 -8.22 -5.90 -4.59
CA ARG A 122 -7.47 -6.25 -5.79
C ARG A 122 -5.97 -6.22 -5.56
N LEU A 123 -5.46 -5.14 -4.97
CA LEU A 123 -4.03 -4.96 -4.69
C LEU A 123 -3.51 -5.98 -3.70
N ARG A 124 -4.28 -6.28 -2.65
CA ARG A 124 -3.91 -7.32 -1.67
C ARG A 124 -3.57 -8.64 -2.35
N SER A 125 -4.40 -9.09 -3.30
CA SER A 125 -4.14 -10.30 -4.09
C SER A 125 -2.99 -10.13 -5.08
N TYR A 126 -2.87 -8.97 -5.72
CA TYR A 126 -1.78 -8.68 -6.65
C TYR A 126 -0.40 -8.70 -5.97
N LEU A 127 -0.26 -8.02 -4.84
CA LEU A 127 0.99 -7.84 -4.09
C LEU A 127 1.49 -9.15 -3.47
N LEU A 128 0.61 -10.14 -3.27
CA LEU A 128 1.06 -11.49 -2.90
C LEU A 128 2.01 -12.06 -3.95
N HIS A 129 1.87 -11.71 -5.23
CA HIS A 129 2.78 -12.19 -6.27
C HIS A 129 4.14 -11.50 -6.29
N GLU A 130 4.29 -10.39 -5.57
CA GLU A 130 5.51 -9.58 -5.46
C GLU A 130 6.39 -10.00 -4.27
N LEU A 131 5.84 -10.79 -3.33
CA LEU A 131 6.65 -11.36 -2.26
C LEU A 131 7.65 -12.39 -2.81
N PRO A 132 8.88 -12.45 -2.28
CA PRO A 132 9.82 -13.49 -2.69
C PRO A 132 9.34 -14.87 -2.21
N PRO A 133 9.54 -15.93 -3.02
CA PRO A 133 9.25 -17.29 -2.57
C PRO A 133 10.29 -17.72 -1.53
N VAL A 134 9.93 -17.60 -0.24
CA VAL A 134 10.80 -17.95 0.90
C VAL A 134 10.61 -19.37 1.40
N PHE A 135 9.58 -20.08 0.92
CA PHE A 135 9.33 -21.47 1.27
C PHE A 135 9.79 -22.42 0.18
N TYR A 136 10.31 -23.56 0.60
CA TYR A 136 10.60 -24.70 -0.26
C TYR A 136 9.77 -25.90 0.17
N PRO A 137 9.37 -26.78 -0.76
CA PRO A 137 8.72 -28.03 -0.41
C PRO A 137 9.63 -28.82 0.53
N ASP A 138 9.10 -29.20 1.67
CA ASP A 138 9.70 -30.15 2.59
C ASP A 138 9.55 -31.56 1.99
N PRO A 139 10.54 -32.47 2.15
CA PRO A 139 10.39 -33.84 1.72
C PRO A 139 9.15 -34.46 2.37
N HIS A 140 8.49 -35.38 1.66
CA HIS A 140 7.43 -36.18 2.26
C HIS A 140 8.01 -36.99 3.43
N GLY A 141 7.64 -36.61 4.65
CA GLY A 141 7.83 -37.47 5.83
C GLY A 141 6.82 -38.61 5.72
N GLY A 142 7.30 -39.79 5.31
CA GLY A 142 6.45 -40.97 5.17
C GLY A 142 6.02 -41.52 6.53
N ASP A 143 4.71 -41.51 6.81
CA ASP A 143 4.09 -42.40 7.80
C ASP A 143 3.75 -43.79 7.20
N SER A 144 4.18 -44.07 5.97
CA SER A 144 3.95 -45.36 5.31
C SER A 144 5.19 -46.24 5.38
N SER A 145 5.01 -47.45 5.92
CA SER A 145 5.97 -48.53 6.13
C SER A 145 6.61 -49.12 4.86
N ASP A 146 6.58 -48.41 3.74
CA ASP A 146 7.12 -48.86 2.45
C ASP A 146 8.07 -47.77 1.92
N ASP A 147 9.39 -47.95 2.12
CA ASP A 147 10.56 -47.40 1.39
C ASP A 147 10.54 -45.97 0.76
N GLU A 148 9.62 -45.07 1.13
CA GLU A 148 9.48 -43.72 0.57
C GLU A 148 9.84 -42.62 1.58
N VAL A 149 10.96 -42.80 2.26
CA VAL A 149 11.58 -41.72 3.04
C VAL A 149 12.27 -40.76 2.05
N ASP A 150 11.98 -39.46 2.14
CA ASP A 150 12.66 -38.37 1.40
C ASP A 150 12.32 -38.14 -0.09
N LYS A 151 11.06 -38.36 -0.52
CA LYS A 151 10.63 -37.83 -1.83
C LYS A 151 10.28 -36.34 -1.73
N PHE A 152 10.97 -35.48 -2.48
CA PHE A 152 10.63 -34.05 -2.66
C PHE A 152 9.44 -33.82 -3.60
N TRP A 153 8.96 -34.88 -4.25
CA TRP A 153 7.96 -34.83 -5.30
C TRP A 153 6.94 -35.97 -5.16
N CYS A 154 5.68 -35.66 -5.43
CA CYS A 154 4.61 -36.64 -5.54
C CYS A 154 3.64 -36.15 -6.63
N GLN A 155 2.74 -37.01 -7.13
CA GLN A 155 1.78 -36.61 -8.17
C GLN A 155 0.90 -35.43 -7.74
N LYS A 156 0.55 -35.33 -6.45
CA LYS A 156 -0.19 -34.18 -5.89
C LYS A 156 0.66 -32.88 -5.87
N CYS A 157 1.98 -32.96 -5.66
CA CYS A 157 2.90 -31.80 -5.77
C CYS A 157 3.04 -31.30 -7.21
N ALA A 158 2.99 -32.22 -8.18
CA ALA A 158 3.07 -31.91 -9.61
C ALA A 158 1.79 -31.28 -10.17
N ALA A 159 0.67 -31.42 -9.46
CA ALA A 159 -0.62 -30.84 -9.86
C ALA A 159 -0.65 -29.30 -9.83
N PHE A 160 0.23 -28.67 -9.04
CA PHE A 160 0.29 -27.22 -8.88
C PHE A 160 1.73 -26.67 -8.99
N PRO A 161 1.99 -25.65 -9.82
CA PRO A 161 3.26 -24.94 -9.87
C PRO A 161 3.71 -24.47 -8.47
N HIS A 162 5.03 -24.41 -8.24
CA HIS A 162 5.60 -23.99 -6.95
C HIS A 162 5.07 -22.63 -6.47
N LYS A 163 4.95 -21.65 -7.39
CA LYS A 163 4.42 -20.32 -7.09
C LYS A 163 2.99 -20.36 -6.58
N GLU A 164 2.14 -21.23 -7.13
CA GLU A 164 0.73 -21.33 -6.69
C GLU A 164 0.63 -22.00 -5.31
N ARG A 165 1.40 -23.08 -5.10
CA ARG A 165 1.44 -23.76 -3.79
C ARG A 165 1.94 -22.83 -2.67
N TRP A 166 2.92 -21.99 -2.99
CA TRP A 166 3.43 -20.96 -2.08
C TRP A 166 2.35 -19.93 -1.70
N LEU A 167 1.59 -19.40 -2.67
CA LEU A 167 0.50 -18.47 -2.41
C LEU A 167 -0.60 -19.09 -1.57
N MET A 168 -0.96 -20.35 -1.86
CA MET A 168 -1.94 -21.10 -1.08
C MET A 168 -1.51 -21.24 0.38
N GLU A 169 -0.22 -21.50 0.62
CA GLU A 169 0.32 -21.63 1.98
C GLU A 169 0.27 -20.31 2.76
N ILE A 170 0.64 -19.20 2.13
CA ILE A 170 0.57 -17.85 2.72
C ILE A 170 -0.89 -17.53 3.11
N VAL A 171 -1.81 -17.69 2.16
CA VAL A 171 -3.24 -17.38 2.36
C VAL A 171 -3.85 -18.28 3.44
N ARG A 172 -3.53 -19.57 3.43
CA ARG A 172 -4.09 -20.54 4.38
C ARG A 172 -3.64 -20.28 5.81
N LYS A 173 -2.41 -19.81 6.03
CA LYS A 173 -1.86 -19.71 7.39
C LYS A 173 -2.06 -18.34 8.05
N ASN A 174 -2.39 -17.31 7.28
CA ASN A 174 -2.53 -15.98 7.86
C ASN A 174 -3.90 -15.74 8.48
N GLY A 175 -3.89 -15.38 9.76
CA GLY A 175 -5.11 -15.12 10.53
C GLY A 175 -5.87 -13.87 10.09
N LEU A 176 -5.15 -12.80 9.71
CA LEU A 176 -5.79 -11.54 9.28
C LEU A 176 -6.53 -11.72 7.96
N TRP A 177 -5.95 -12.44 6.99
CA TRP A 177 -6.59 -12.73 5.72
C TRP A 177 -7.89 -13.50 5.90
N LYS A 178 -7.86 -14.60 6.66
CA LYS A 178 -9.05 -15.39 7.00
C LYS A 178 -10.13 -14.55 7.67
N TRP A 179 -9.71 -13.64 8.56
CA TRP A 179 -10.62 -12.74 9.22
C TRP A 179 -11.27 -11.78 8.21
N GLU A 180 -10.51 -11.18 7.29
CA GLU A 180 -11.06 -10.28 6.27
C GLU A 180 -11.92 -10.98 5.21
N GLU A 181 -11.65 -12.24 4.89
CA GLU A 181 -12.54 -13.02 4.02
C GLU A 181 -13.94 -13.19 4.63
N ALA A 182 -14.02 -13.32 5.96
CA ALA A 182 -15.28 -13.45 6.67
C ALA A 182 -15.94 -12.09 6.98
N ASN A 183 -15.17 -11.01 7.16
CA ASN A 183 -15.66 -9.74 7.72
C ASN A 183 -15.50 -8.52 6.78
N GLY A 184 -14.85 -8.66 5.62
CA GLY A 184 -14.51 -7.56 4.72
C GLY A 184 -13.17 -6.88 5.04
N VAL A 185 -12.76 -5.93 4.18
CA VAL A 185 -11.46 -5.23 4.30
C VAL A 185 -11.50 -4.32 5.52
N THR A 186 -10.66 -4.61 6.49
CA THR A 186 -10.61 -3.93 7.78
C THR A 186 -9.21 -3.50 8.16
N PHE A 187 -8.19 -4.24 7.74
CA PHE A 187 -6.80 -3.93 8.01
C PHE A 187 -6.19 -3.15 6.85
N SER A 188 -5.19 -2.34 7.16
CA SER A 188 -4.34 -1.72 6.13
C SER A 188 -3.48 -2.78 5.44
N LEU A 189 -3.03 -2.51 4.21
CA LEU A 189 -2.10 -3.41 3.53
C LEU A 189 -0.82 -3.59 4.33
N ARG A 190 -0.33 -2.54 5.01
CA ARG A 190 0.81 -2.63 5.92
C ARG A 190 0.62 -3.70 6.98
N GLU A 191 -0.52 -3.72 7.66
CA GLU A 191 -0.80 -4.68 8.73
C GLU A 191 -0.88 -6.11 8.18
N ILE A 192 -1.57 -6.30 7.06
CA ILE A 192 -1.72 -7.60 6.40
C ILE A 192 -0.35 -8.15 5.99
N PHE A 193 0.46 -7.37 5.27
CA PHE A 193 1.77 -7.81 4.81
C PHE A 193 2.81 -7.93 5.93
N SER A 194 2.70 -7.11 6.99
CA SER A 194 3.51 -7.28 8.20
C SER A 194 3.17 -8.57 8.93
N SER A 195 1.89 -8.93 9.02
CA SER A 195 1.44 -10.20 9.58
C SER A 195 1.92 -11.37 8.73
N TYR A 196 1.83 -11.28 7.39
CA TYR A 196 2.36 -12.31 6.50
C TYR A 196 3.83 -12.56 6.76
N ILE A 197 4.66 -11.53 6.72
CA ILE A 197 6.10 -11.69 6.88
C ILE A 197 6.45 -12.20 8.28
N THR A 198 5.71 -11.78 9.31
CA THR A 198 5.88 -12.30 10.67
C THR A 198 5.53 -13.77 10.77
N ASP A 199 4.37 -14.17 10.24
CA ASP A 199 3.94 -15.57 10.20
C ASP A 199 4.99 -16.40 9.48
N MET A 200 5.46 -15.93 8.32
CA MET A 200 6.47 -16.62 7.52
C MET A 200 7.76 -16.90 8.32
N GLN A 201 8.22 -15.95 9.13
CA GLN A 201 9.42 -16.09 9.96
C GLN A 201 9.21 -17.01 11.17
N GLN A 202 7.97 -17.24 11.59
CA GLN A 202 7.62 -18.05 12.76
C GLN A 202 7.18 -19.48 12.40
N LEU A 203 7.20 -19.86 11.12
CA LEU A 203 6.65 -21.15 10.68
C LEU A 203 7.42 -22.38 11.17
N ASP A 204 8.73 -22.25 11.45
CA ASP A 204 9.51 -23.32 12.09
C ASP A 204 8.98 -23.65 13.50
N TYR A 205 8.36 -22.69 14.19
CA TYR A 205 7.71 -22.87 15.49
C TYR A 205 6.24 -23.30 15.39
N CYS A 206 5.57 -22.98 14.27
CA CYS A 206 4.15 -23.30 14.03
C CYS A 206 3.91 -24.67 13.39
N ALA A 207 4.96 -25.46 13.13
CA ALA A 207 4.91 -26.81 12.53
C ALA A 207 4.09 -27.86 13.32
N HIS A 208 3.39 -27.47 14.39
CA HIS A 208 2.72 -28.35 15.34
C HIS A 208 1.20 -28.12 15.48
N ARG A 209 0.55 -27.37 14.57
CA ARG A 209 -0.85 -26.93 14.79
C ARG A 209 -1.92 -27.35 13.77
N ASP A 210 -1.64 -28.26 12.84
CA ASP A 210 -2.64 -28.65 11.84
C ASP A 210 -3.00 -30.15 11.94
N PRO A 211 -4.11 -30.50 12.62
CA PRO A 211 -4.55 -31.89 12.80
C PRO A 211 -5.30 -32.48 11.59
N ASP A 212 -5.79 -31.67 10.66
CA ASP A 212 -6.55 -32.13 9.48
C ASP A 212 -5.70 -32.03 8.19
N SER A 213 -4.92 -33.08 7.94
CA SER A 213 -3.94 -33.15 6.84
C SER A 213 -4.43 -33.88 5.58
N SER A 214 -5.67 -34.36 5.54
CA SER A 214 -6.14 -35.30 4.52
C SER A 214 -6.49 -34.68 3.16
N GLU A 215 -6.79 -33.38 3.09
CA GLU A 215 -7.27 -32.71 1.86
C GLU A 215 -6.25 -31.77 1.18
N LEU A 216 -5.01 -31.72 1.67
CA LEU A 216 -4.05 -30.69 1.25
C LEU A 216 -3.15 -31.12 0.09
N ALA A 217 -2.65 -30.13 -0.65
CA ALA A 217 -1.51 -30.29 -1.53
C ALA A 217 -0.37 -30.97 -0.75
N CYS A 218 0.18 -32.02 -1.34
CA CYS A 218 1.27 -32.81 -0.78
C CYS A 218 2.49 -31.92 -0.48
N GLY A 219 3.13 -32.14 0.67
CA GLY A 219 4.35 -31.44 1.10
C GLY A 219 4.08 -30.25 2.04
N LYS A 220 4.68 -30.31 3.24
CA LYS A 220 4.83 -29.13 4.09
C LYS A 220 5.79 -28.15 3.39
N PHE A 221 5.71 -26.88 3.70
CA PHE A 221 6.67 -25.88 3.23
C PHE A 221 7.61 -25.51 4.38
N LYS A 222 8.93 -25.61 4.15
CA LYS A 222 9.95 -25.16 5.10
C LYS A 222 10.55 -23.84 4.66
N VAL A 223 10.94 -23.02 5.62
CA VAL A 223 11.63 -21.75 5.36
C VAL A 223 12.99 -22.04 4.72
N ARG A 224 13.32 -21.36 3.63
CA ARG A 224 14.70 -21.31 3.13
C ARG A 224 15.54 -20.60 4.18
N TYR A 225 16.68 -21.17 4.59
CA TYR A 225 17.66 -20.47 5.43
C TYR A 225 17.82 -19.02 4.94
N VAL A 226 17.57 -18.08 5.86
CA VAL A 226 17.09 -16.72 5.59
C VAL A 226 18.18 -15.83 5.00
N ASP A 227 18.19 -15.67 3.68
CA ASP A 227 18.91 -14.61 2.96
C ASP A 227 18.01 -13.39 2.66
N VAL A 228 16.84 -13.27 3.31
CA VAL A 228 15.83 -12.26 2.98
C VAL A 228 15.46 -11.44 4.21
N ASN A 229 15.76 -10.15 4.20
CA ASN A 229 15.44 -9.25 5.30
C ASN A 229 13.93 -8.91 5.30
N ARG A 230 13.32 -8.89 6.49
CA ARG A 230 11.92 -8.44 6.69
C ARG A 230 11.69 -7.03 6.13
N GLU A 231 12.65 -6.14 6.37
CA GLU A 231 12.52 -4.75 5.95
C GLU A 231 12.56 -4.62 4.43
N GLU A 232 13.42 -5.41 3.77
CA GLU A 232 13.49 -5.47 2.30
C GLU A 232 12.17 -5.98 1.71
N MET A 233 11.61 -7.08 2.23
CA MET A 233 10.32 -7.60 1.75
C MET A 233 9.19 -6.58 1.90
N ILE A 234 9.13 -5.88 3.04
CA ILE A 234 8.13 -4.82 3.25
C ILE A 234 8.33 -3.68 2.25
N HIS A 235 9.59 -3.29 2.03
CA HIS A 235 9.93 -2.19 1.13
C HIS A 235 9.60 -2.54 -0.33
N ASP A 236 9.88 -3.77 -0.76
CA ASP A 236 9.56 -4.26 -2.11
C ASP A 236 8.05 -4.27 -2.36
N VAL A 237 7.28 -4.81 -1.41
CA VAL A 237 5.81 -4.81 -1.50
C VAL A 237 5.26 -3.39 -1.51
N TYR A 238 5.79 -2.50 -0.66
CA TYR A 238 5.38 -1.10 -0.62
C TYR A 238 5.59 -0.42 -1.98
N ASN A 239 6.79 -0.55 -2.56
CA ASN A 239 7.10 0.06 -3.86
C ASN A 239 6.27 -0.53 -5.02
N ALA A 240 5.89 -1.81 -4.94
CA ALA A 240 5.06 -2.46 -5.95
C ALA A 240 3.61 -1.93 -6.03
N ILE A 241 3.15 -1.15 -5.04
CA ILE A 241 1.81 -0.54 -5.04
C ILE A 241 1.69 0.50 -6.17
N GLY A 242 2.72 1.33 -6.36
CA GLY A 242 2.62 2.51 -7.22
C GLY A 242 1.57 3.51 -6.72
N GLY A 243 0.96 4.27 -7.62
CA GLY A 243 0.02 5.34 -7.26
C GLY A 243 -1.15 5.43 -8.22
N VAL A 244 -2.06 6.37 -7.92
CA VAL A 244 -3.21 6.67 -8.78
C VAL A 244 -2.90 7.86 -9.66
N CYS A 245 -3.18 7.75 -10.96
CA CYS A 245 -3.08 8.86 -11.89
C CYS A 245 -4.25 9.83 -11.69
N ILE A 246 -3.96 11.11 -11.44
CA ILE A 246 -4.97 12.16 -11.28
C ILE A 246 -5.88 12.31 -12.51
N HIS A 247 -5.34 12.12 -13.71
CA HIS A 247 -6.12 12.24 -14.95
C HIS A 247 -7.06 11.04 -15.15
N CYS A 248 -6.60 9.82 -14.86
CA CYS A 248 -7.46 8.63 -14.82
C CYS A 248 -8.56 8.77 -13.75
N PHE A 249 -8.20 9.32 -12.59
CA PHE A 249 -9.15 9.57 -11.51
C PHE A 249 -10.26 10.54 -11.91
N ARG A 250 -9.91 11.65 -12.59
CA ARG A 250 -10.90 12.57 -13.19
C ARG A 250 -11.77 11.89 -14.24
N GLY A 251 -11.24 10.90 -14.95
CA GLY A 251 -11.98 10.03 -15.87
C GLY A 251 -12.80 8.93 -15.19
N GLY A 252 -12.93 8.93 -13.87
CA GLY A 252 -13.71 7.96 -13.10
C GLY A 252 -12.98 6.66 -12.78
N GLN A 253 -11.65 6.60 -12.95
CA GLN A 253 -10.85 5.40 -12.70
C GLN A 253 -9.97 5.56 -11.46
N PHE A 254 -10.22 4.75 -10.44
CA PHE A 254 -9.38 4.66 -9.25
C PHE A 254 -8.58 3.36 -9.27
N ARG A 255 -7.36 3.41 -9.82
CA ARG A 255 -6.50 2.24 -9.98
C ARG A 255 -5.05 2.57 -9.69
N TYR A 256 -4.41 1.70 -8.91
CA TYR A 256 -3.01 1.79 -8.56
C TYR A 256 -2.14 1.06 -9.58
N THR A 257 -1.12 1.77 -10.04
CA THR A 257 -0.14 1.27 -11.03
C THR A 257 1.19 1.98 -10.79
N ALA A 258 2.31 1.34 -11.12
CA ALA A 258 3.62 2.00 -11.08
C ALA A 258 3.79 3.08 -12.16
N CYS A 259 3.08 2.93 -13.30
CA CYS A 259 3.12 3.87 -14.42
C CYS A 259 1.76 3.96 -15.10
N CYS A 260 1.35 5.18 -15.46
CA CYS A 260 0.16 5.42 -16.28
C CYS A 260 0.55 5.62 -17.75
N PRO A 261 0.40 4.61 -18.62
CA PRO A 261 0.80 4.72 -20.02
C PRO A 261 -0.01 5.77 -20.79
N GLY A 262 -1.30 5.94 -20.45
CA GLY A 262 -2.17 6.90 -21.11
C GLY A 262 -1.78 8.37 -20.91
N HIS A 263 -1.08 8.67 -19.81
CA HIS A 263 -0.68 10.04 -19.45
C HIS A 263 0.84 10.21 -19.31
N GLY A 264 1.62 9.15 -19.53
CA GLY A 264 3.09 9.17 -19.43
C GLY A 264 3.63 9.51 -18.05
N LEU A 265 2.89 9.19 -16.97
CA LEU A 265 3.26 9.54 -15.60
C LEU A 265 3.86 8.34 -14.86
N ALA A 266 5.02 8.54 -14.25
CA ALA A 266 5.55 7.65 -13.21
C ALA A 266 4.78 7.90 -11.90
N LEU A 267 4.35 6.81 -11.26
CA LEU A 267 3.48 6.84 -10.07
C LEU A 267 4.05 6.04 -8.90
N ALA A 268 5.21 5.40 -9.09
CA ALA A 268 6.05 4.79 -8.07
C ALA A 268 7.28 5.66 -7.83
#